data_AF-A0A368FMR1-F1
#
_entry.id   AF-A0A368FMR1-F1
#
_cell.length_a   1.000
_cell.length_b   1.000
_cell.length_c   1.000
_cell.angle_alpha   90.00
_cell.angle_beta   90.00
_cell.angle_gamma   90.00
#
_symmetry.space_group_name_H-M   'P 1'
#
loop_
_entity.id
_entity.type
_entity.pdbx_description
1 polymer ?
#
loop_
_entity_poly.entity_id
_entity_poly.type
_entity_poly.pdbx_seq_one_letter_code
_entity_poly.pdbx_strand_id
1 'polypeptide(L)'
;MLLNYHQRWSCPNHDREIMANSETITAQENCSHIIKKSWKVVEEEGYAPWTCIVLSCVATAVLTLKIPFTAMENNISDFTPYDARSRQELKIYREFFSNRGEPKTIYAFVSAKDGLNLLKTAHLNETVQST
;
A
#
# COMPACT_ATOMS: atom_id res chain seq x y z
N MET A 1 21.79 23.79 56.37
CA MET A 1 20.98 23.08 57.38
C MET A 1 19.67 22.72 56.68
N LEU A 2 19.65 21.72 55.79
CA LEU A 2 19.55 20.27 56.02
C LEU A 2 18.29 19.84 56.78
N LEU A 3 17.61 18.82 56.23
CA LEU A 3 16.46 18.03 56.69
C LEU A 3 15.10 18.53 56.17
N ASN A 4 14.29 17.80 55.39
CA ASN A 4 14.07 16.35 55.39
C ASN A 4 13.74 15.80 53.99
N TYR A 5 14.53 14.80 53.61
CA TYR A 5 14.42 13.96 52.42
C TYR A 5 14.01 12.57 52.94
N HIS A 6 12.71 12.29 53.16
CA HIS A 6 12.20 10.92 53.38
C HIS A 6 10.67 10.88 53.54
N GLN A 7 9.95 10.57 52.45
CA GLN A 7 8.67 9.84 52.45
C GLN A 7 8.74 8.92 51.21
N ARG A 8 9.53 7.85 51.26
CA ARG A 8 9.12 6.50 51.68
C ARG A 8 7.92 6.01 50.85
N TRP A 9 8.25 5.46 49.69
CA TRP A 9 7.44 4.52 48.93
C TRP A 9 6.78 3.49 49.86
N SER A 10 5.45 3.43 49.84
CA SER A 10 4.65 2.30 50.32
C SER A 10 3.33 2.31 49.56
N CYS A 11 3.38 1.88 48.30
CA CYS A 11 2.18 1.31 47.68
C CYS A 11 2.05 -0.13 48.21
N PRO A 12 0.87 -0.58 48.67
CA PRO A 12 0.66 -1.96 49.07
C PRO A 12 0.98 -2.87 47.88
N ASN A 13 2.02 -3.70 48.02
CA ASN A 13 2.52 -4.55 46.92
C ASN A 13 1.61 -5.76 46.68
N HIS A 14 0.69 -6.05 47.60
CA HIS A 14 -0.18 -7.22 47.55
C HIS A 14 -1.38 -7.01 46.61
N ASP A 15 -2.00 -5.83 46.63
CA ASP A 15 -3.23 -5.58 45.86
C ASP A 15 -2.96 -5.43 44.35
N ARG A 16 -1.78 -4.92 43.96
CA ARG A 16 -1.38 -4.85 42.54
C ARG A 16 -1.04 -6.21 41.94
N GLU A 17 -0.45 -7.12 42.72
CA GLU A 17 -0.22 -8.50 42.26
C GLU A 17 -1.54 -9.26 42.15
N ILE A 18 -2.50 -9.05 43.06
CA ILE A 18 -3.83 -9.67 42.99
C ILE A 18 -4.64 -9.12 41.81
N MET A 19 -4.62 -7.80 41.58
CA MET A 19 -5.31 -7.20 40.41
C MET A 19 -4.67 -7.64 39.08
N ALA A 20 -3.33 -7.66 38.99
CA ALA A 20 -2.63 -8.14 37.79
C ALA A 20 -2.86 -9.65 37.55
N ASN A 21 -2.92 -10.46 38.61
CA ASN A 21 -3.26 -11.88 38.49
C ASN A 21 -4.73 -12.08 38.09
N SER A 22 -5.66 -11.26 38.59
CA SER A 22 -7.07 -11.33 38.20
C SER A 22 -7.27 -10.95 36.71
N GLU A 23 -6.55 -9.94 36.22
CA GLU A 23 -6.60 -9.55 34.80
C GLU A 23 -5.96 -10.60 33.89
N THR A 24 -4.85 -11.21 34.31
CA THR A 24 -4.23 -12.30 33.52
C THR A 24 -5.04 -13.60 33.55
N ILE A 25 -5.68 -13.95 34.67
CA ILE A 25 -6.59 -15.10 34.77
C ILE A 25 -7.81 -14.88 33.87
N THR A 26 -8.45 -13.71 33.92
CA THR A 26 -9.61 -13.40 33.06
C THR A 26 -9.24 -13.33 31.57
N ALA A 27 -8.06 -12.82 31.23
CA ALA A 27 -7.55 -12.85 29.86
C ALA A 27 -7.25 -14.29 29.38
N GLN A 28 -6.69 -15.13 30.25
CA GLN A 28 -6.40 -16.54 29.95
C GLN A 28 -7.66 -17.39 29.83
N GLU A 29 -8.66 -17.16 30.67
CA GLU A 29 -9.98 -17.79 30.60
C GLU A 29 -10.73 -17.36 29.34
N ASN A 30 -10.71 -16.07 28.99
CA ASN A 30 -11.28 -15.57 27.75
C ASN A 30 -10.57 -16.15 26.53
N CYS A 31 -9.24 -16.22 26.53
CA CYS A 31 -8.47 -16.84 25.44
C CYS A 31 -8.79 -18.34 25.31
N SER A 32 -8.89 -19.07 26.42
CA SER A 32 -9.31 -20.47 26.44
C SER A 32 -10.73 -20.65 25.91
N HIS A 33 -11.66 -19.75 26.27
CA HIS A 33 -13.02 -19.75 25.77
C HIS A 33 -13.11 -19.44 24.27
N ILE A 34 -12.31 -18.47 23.79
CA ILE A 34 -12.24 -18.12 22.36
C ILE A 34 -11.66 -19.29 21.57
N ILE A 35 -10.58 -19.90 22.04
CA ILE A 35 -9.96 -21.07 21.41
C ILE A 35 -10.96 -22.23 21.38
N LYS A 36 -11.63 -22.54 22.50
CA LYS A 36 -12.66 -23.60 22.54
C LYS A 36 -13.83 -23.31 21.63
N LYS A 37 -14.29 -22.05 21.54
CA LYS A 37 -15.37 -21.64 20.63
C LYS A 37 -14.95 -21.78 19.17
N SER A 38 -13.71 -21.43 18.83
CA SER A 38 -13.14 -21.60 17.49
C SER A 38 -12.99 -23.07 17.11
N TRP A 39 -12.54 -23.93 18.04
CA TRP A 39 -12.45 -25.38 17.80
C TRP A 39 -13.83 -26.03 17.71
N LYS A 40 -14.83 -25.57 18.47
CA LYS A 40 -16.21 -26.06 18.38
C LYS A 40 -16.88 -25.73 17.05
N VAL A 41 -16.62 -24.55 16.47
CA VAL A 41 -17.12 -24.20 15.12
C VAL A 41 -16.55 -25.13 14.05
N VAL A 42 -15.35 -25.67 14.25
CA VAL A 42 -14.73 -26.65 13.34
C VAL A 42 -15.27 -28.07 13.56
N GLU A 43 -15.76 -28.39 14.76
CA GLU A 43 -16.17 -29.75 15.16
C GLU A 43 -17.70 -29.99 15.06
N GLU A 44 -18.52 -28.95 15.22
CA GLU A 44 -19.99 -29.03 15.19
C GLU A 44 -20.56 -29.01 13.76
N GLU A 45 -19.73 -28.59 12.81
CA GLU A 45 -19.97 -28.66 11.39
C GLU A 45 -19.28 -29.93 10.86
N GLY A 46 -20.04 -31.03 10.76
CA GLY A 46 -19.59 -32.33 10.23
C GLY A 46 -19.21 -32.32 8.75
N TYR A 47 -18.42 -31.35 8.33
CA TYR A 47 -17.84 -31.25 7.01
C TYR A 47 -16.59 -32.12 6.96
N ALA A 48 -16.68 -33.19 6.19
CA ALA A 48 -15.51 -33.95 5.82
C ALA A 48 -14.46 -32.97 5.22
N PRO A 49 -13.21 -32.96 5.72
CA PRO A 49 -12.25 -31.86 5.52
C PRO A 49 -11.97 -31.48 4.06
N TRP A 50 -12.25 -32.40 3.14
CA TRP A 50 -12.16 -32.19 1.70
C TRP A 50 -13.12 -31.10 1.18
N THR A 51 -14.30 -30.89 1.78
CA THR A 51 -15.27 -29.89 1.31
C THR A 51 -14.77 -28.46 1.53
N CYS A 52 -14.14 -28.19 2.68
CA CYS A 52 -13.55 -26.89 3.00
C CYS A 52 -12.37 -26.56 2.08
N ILE A 53 -11.56 -27.57 1.75
CA ILE A 53 -10.45 -27.46 0.81
C ILE A 53 -10.98 -27.13 -0.59
N VAL A 54 -11.94 -27.91 -1.10
CA VAL A 54 -12.52 -27.68 -2.43
C VAL A 54 -13.16 -26.31 -2.52
N LEU A 55 -13.93 -25.90 -1.50
CA LEU A 55 -14.62 -24.62 -1.49
C LEU A 55 -13.65 -23.42 -1.49
N SER A 56 -12.59 -23.46 -0.68
CA SER A 56 -11.57 -22.41 -0.66
C SER A 56 -10.75 -22.35 -1.94
N CYS A 57 -10.44 -23.50 -2.56
CA CYS A 57 -9.79 -23.56 -3.87
C CYS A 57 -10.67 -22.98 -4.98
N VAL A 58 -11.97 -23.30 -5.00
CA VAL A 58 -12.92 -22.76 -5.99
C VAL A 58 -13.07 -21.25 -5.81
N ALA A 59 -13.20 -20.77 -4.57
CA ALA A 59 -13.25 -19.33 -4.29
C ALA A 59 -11.97 -18.64 -4.80
N THR A 60 -10.80 -19.17 -4.48
CA THR A 60 -9.52 -18.64 -4.95
C THR A 60 -9.47 -18.59 -6.48
N ALA A 61 -9.86 -19.66 -7.16
CA ALA A 61 -9.88 -19.72 -8.63
C ALA A 61 -10.82 -18.67 -9.26
N VAL A 62 -12.01 -18.45 -8.66
CA VAL A 62 -12.96 -17.43 -9.12
C VAL A 62 -12.39 -16.01 -8.97
N LEU A 63 -11.71 -15.72 -7.86
CA LEU A 63 -11.05 -14.42 -7.66
C LEU A 63 -9.84 -14.25 -8.59
N THR A 64 -9.05 -15.29 -8.81
CA THR A 64 -7.91 -15.25 -9.76
C THR A 64 -8.37 -15.02 -11.18
N LEU A 65 -9.50 -15.60 -11.59
CA LEU A 65 -10.05 -15.40 -12.93
C LEU A 65 -10.43 -13.93 -13.19
N LYS A 66 -10.75 -13.14 -12.16
CA LYS A 66 -11.02 -11.71 -12.30
C LYS A 66 -9.79 -10.87 -12.66
N ILE A 67 -8.58 -11.37 -12.43
CA ILE A 67 -7.33 -10.64 -12.69
C ILE A 67 -7.14 -10.37 -14.20
N PRO A 68 -7.24 -11.34 -15.13
CA PRO A 68 -7.13 -11.04 -16.56
C PRO A 68 -8.30 -10.21 -17.10
N PHE A 69 -9.45 -10.17 -16.42
CA PHE A 69 -10.60 -9.34 -16.81
C PHE A 69 -10.49 -7.89 -16.32
N THR A 70 -9.56 -7.57 -15.42
CA THR A 70 -9.32 -6.17 -15.04
C THR A 70 -8.42 -5.52 -16.09
N ALA A 71 -8.92 -4.47 -16.74
CA ALA A 71 -8.11 -3.70 -17.68
C ALA A 71 -6.97 -2.99 -16.91
N MET A 72 -5.73 -3.17 -17.37
CA MET A 72 -4.59 -2.43 -16.83
C MET A 72 -4.59 -1.03 -17.46
N GLU A 73 -5.02 -0.02 -16.70
CA GLU A 73 -4.93 1.37 -17.12
C GLU A 73 -3.56 1.95 -16.71
N ASN A 74 -2.67 2.17 -17.68
CA ASN A 74 -1.41 2.89 -17.45
C ASN A 74 -1.64 4.39 -17.66
N ASN A 75 -2.19 5.05 -16.64
CA ASN A 75 -2.45 6.48 -16.68
C ASN A 75 -1.35 7.24 -15.95
N ILE A 76 -0.55 8.03 -16.68
CA ILE A 76 0.52 8.86 -16.12
C ILE A 76 0.03 9.88 -15.08
N SER A 77 -1.27 10.16 -15.03
CA SER A 77 -1.82 11.11 -14.05
C SER A 77 -1.93 10.52 -12.64
N ASP A 78 -1.73 9.21 -12.45
CA ASP A 78 -1.85 8.55 -11.15
C ASP A 78 -0.85 9.05 -10.09
N PHE A 79 0.23 9.70 -10.53
CA PHE A 79 1.18 10.40 -9.65
C PHE A 79 0.63 11.70 -9.04
N THR A 80 -0.56 12.15 -9.47
CA THR A 80 -1.25 13.30 -8.89
C THR A 80 -2.45 12.83 -8.06
N PRO A 81 -2.74 13.42 -6.88
CA PRO A 81 -3.91 13.05 -6.11
C PRO A 81 -5.22 13.47 -6.82
N TYR A 82 -6.31 12.75 -6.57
CA TYR A 82 -7.60 12.98 -7.25
C TYR A 82 -8.15 14.39 -7.06
N ASP A 83 -7.90 14.99 -5.90
CA ASP A 83 -8.35 16.35 -5.56
C ASP A 83 -7.26 17.43 -5.74
N ALA A 84 -6.21 17.12 -6.51
CA ALA A 84 -5.16 18.08 -6.79
C ALA A 84 -5.71 19.27 -7.60
N ARG A 85 -5.41 20.49 -7.17
CA ARG A 85 -5.73 21.71 -7.93
C ARG A 85 -5.19 21.67 -9.36
N SER A 86 -4.01 21.07 -9.58
CA SER A 86 -3.42 20.89 -10.91
C SER A 86 -4.30 20.07 -11.86
N ARG A 87 -5.11 19.12 -11.36
CA ARG A 87 -6.08 18.38 -12.19
C ARG A 87 -7.27 19.24 -12.61
N GLN A 88 -7.76 20.12 -11.73
CA GLN A 88 -8.81 21.07 -12.09
C GLN A 88 -8.31 22.03 -13.17
N GLU A 89 -7.12 22.59 -13.01
CA GLU A 89 -6.50 23.47 -14.00
C GLU A 89 -6.25 22.76 -15.33
N LEU A 90 -5.76 21.51 -15.30
CA LEU A 90 -5.57 20.70 -16.50
C LEU A 90 -6.90 20.38 -17.22
N LYS A 91 -7.98 20.16 -16.46
CA LYS A 91 -9.32 19.95 -17.03
C LYS A 91 -9.81 21.18 -17.78
N ILE A 92 -9.67 22.35 -17.15
CA ILE A 92 -10.04 23.64 -17.76
C ILE A 92 -9.18 23.90 -19.01
N TYR A 93 -7.86 23.69 -18.91
CA TYR A 93 -6.94 23.82 -20.05
C TYR A 93 -7.32 22.90 -21.22
N ARG A 94 -7.64 21.63 -20.95
CA ARG A 94 -8.10 20.69 -21.98
C ARG A 94 -9.41 21.15 -22.63
N GLU A 95 -10.35 21.70 -21.88
CA GLU A 95 -11.62 22.17 -22.43
C GLU A 95 -11.44 23.30 -23.46
N PHE A 96 -10.48 24.21 -23.23
CA PHE A 96 -10.17 25.29 -24.17
C PHE A 96 -9.29 24.86 -25.34
N PHE A 97 -8.29 24.00 -25.11
CA PHE A 97 -7.24 23.71 -26.09
C PHE A 97 -7.34 22.32 -26.75
N SER A 98 -8.18 21.39 -26.27
CA SER A 98 -8.26 20.02 -26.81
C SER A 98 -9.10 19.87 -28.09
N ASN A 99 -9.62 20.95 -28.66
CA ASN A 99 -10.52 20.90 -29.82
C ASN A 99 -9.88 20.27 -31.09
N ARG A 100 -8.55 20.07 -31.10
CA ARG A 100 -7.81 19.36 -32.17
C ARG A 100 -6.88 18.25 -31.65
N GLY A 101 -7.03 17.83 -30.39
CA GLY A 101 -6.14 16.84 -29.74
C GLY A 101 -5.01 17.47 -28.92
N GLU A 102 -4.46 16.71 -27.98
CA GLU A 102 -3.37 17.16 -27.11
C GLU A 102 -2.04 17.26 -27.89
N PRO A 103 -1.30 18.37 -27.78
CA PRO A 103 0.01 18.48 -28.42
C PRO A 103 0.99 17.48 -27.79
N LYS A 104 1.37 16.46 -28.54
CA LYS A 104 2.43 15.52 -28.17
C LYS A 104 3.77 16.03 -28.70
N THR A 105 4.60 16.56 -27.82
CA THR A 105 5.94 17.03 -28.19
C THR A 105 6.92 15.87 -28.18
N ILE A 106 7.56 15.61 -29.32
CA ILE A 106 8.63 14.64 -29.45
C ILE A 106 9.95 15.38 -29.30
N TYR A 107 10.76 14.99 -28.32
CA TYR A 107 12.11 15.54 -28.12
C TYR A 107 13.14 14.49 -28.56
N ALA A 108 13.99 14.85 -29.52
CA ALA A 108 15.16 14.07 -29.87
C ALA A 108 16.38 14.66 -29.13
N PHE A 109 16.98 13.87 -28.24
CA PHE A 109 18.22 14.25 -27.57
C PHE A 109 19.40 13.62 -28.29
N VAL A 110 20.25 14.46 -28.89
CA VAL A 110 21.43 14.02 -29.65
C VAL A 110 22.68 14.41 -28.88
N SER A 111 23.52 13.42 -28.58
CA SER A 111 24.76 13.59 -27.84
C SER A 111 25.95 13.17 -28.69
N ALA A 112 27.05 13.91 -28.61
CA ALA A 112 28.27 13.59 -29.34
C ALA A 112 28.89 12.30 -28.78
N LYS A 113 29.24 11.36 -29.67
CA LYS A 113 29.87 10.09 -29.31
C LYS A 113 31.21 10.27 -28.58
N ASP A 114 31.90 11.38 -28.86
CA ASP A 114 33.24 11.65 -28.35
C ASP A 114 33.25 12.41 -27.01
N GLY A 115 32.08 12.70 -26.42
CA GLY A 115 31.96 13.49 -25.18
C GLY A 115 32.40 14.96 -25.32
N LEU A 116 32.70 15.39 -26.55
CA LEU A 116 33.12 16.74 -26.91
C LEU A 116 31.93 17.57 -27.42
N ASN A 117 32.19 18.83 -27.77
CA ASN A 117 31.17 19.79 -28.15
C ASN A 117 30.40 19.38 -29.44
N LEU A 118 29.07 19.25 -29.32
CA LEU A 118 28.14 18.95 -30.40
C LEU A 118 28.05 20.07 -31.46
N LEU A 119 28.51 21.29 -31.13
CA LEU A 119 28.47 22.46 -32.03
C LEU A 119 29.51 22.41 -33.17
N LYS A 120 30.33 21.36 -33.28
CA LYS A 120 31.18 21.17 -34.46
C LYS A 120 30.30 20.86 -35.68
N THR A 121 30.57 21.55 -36.78
CA THR A 121 29.85 21.44 -38.06
C THR A 121 29.76 20.01 -38.61
N ALA A 122 30.76 19.16 -38.33
CA ALA A 122 30.74 17.75 -38.73
C ALA A 122 29.63 16.95 -38.03
N HIS A 123 29.46 17.08 -36.72
CA HIS A 123 28.46 16.34 -35.95
C HIS A 123 27.04 16.89 -36.15
N LEU A 124 26.90 18.20 -36.38
CA LEU A 124 25.64 18.83 -36.75
C LEU A 124 25.11 18.31 -38.10
N ASN A 125 25.98 18.12 -39.09
CA ASN A 125 25.60 17.58 -40.39
C ASN A 125 25.15 16.12 -40.29
N GLU A 126 25.84 15.30 -39.48
CA GLU A 126 25.45 13.91 -39.22
C GLU A 126 24.11 13.80 -38.49
N THR A 127 23.81 14.75 -37.59
CA THR A 127 22.54 14.79 -36.85
C THR A 127 21.35 15.09 -37.76
N VAL A 128 21.52 16.00 -38.73
CA VAL A 128 20.47 16.37 -39.70
C VAL A 128 20.24 15.25 -40.72
N GLN A 129 21.27 14.52 -41.14
CA GLN A 129 21.11 13.40 -42.08
C GLN A 129 20.52 12.14 -41.45
N SER A 130 20.60 11.99 -40.12
CA SER A 130 20.11 10.80 -39.42
C SER A 130 18.67 10.91 -38.91
N THR A 131 18.02 12.07 -39.08
CA THR A 131 16.59 12.28 -38.78
C THR A 131 15.78 12.25 -40.07
#